data_AF-A0A953LBC4-F1
#
_entry.id   AF-A0A953LBC4-F1
#
_cell.length_a   1.000
_cell.length_b   1.000
_cell.length_c   1.000
_cell.angle_alpha   90.00
_cell.angle_beta   90.00
_cell.angle_gamma   90.00
#
_symmetry.space_group_name_H-M   'P 1'
#
loop_
_entity.id
_entity.type
_entity.pdbx_description
1 polymer ?
#
loop_
_entity_poly.entity_id
_entity_poly.type
_entity_poly.pdbx_seq_one_letter_code
_entity_poly.pdbx_strand_id
1 'polypeptide(L)'
;MESEILIYQTDDGQTKIQTRLENETVWLSQDQMSELFQRERCAITKHIGNIFKEGELEEKSNVQILHISGSDRPVKFYNLDVINYGGSH
;
A
#
# COMPACT_ATOMS: atom_id res chain seq x y z
N MET A 1 -3.21 18.04 -11.27
CA MET A 1 -2.84 16.83 -10.51
C MET A 1 -3.93 16.63 -9.48
N GLU A 2 -4.88 15.75 -9.76
CA GLU A 2 -5.98 15.41 -8.87
C GLU A 2 -5.53 14.21 -8.04
N SER A 3 -5.11 14.47 -6.80
CA SER A 3 -4.96 13.40 -5.82
C SER A 3 -6.22 13.35 -5.01
N GLU A 4 -7.00 12.29 -5.22
CA GLU A 4 -8.23 12.06 -4.49
C GLU A 4 -7.94 11.21 -3.25
N ILE A 5 -8.68 11.46 -2.19
CA ILE A 5 -8.61 10.65 -0.99
C ILE A 5 -9.74 9.64 -1.08
N LEU A 6 -9.40 8.35 -1.21
CA LEU A 6 -10.38 7.28 -1.12
C LEU A 6 -10.48 6.79 0.33
N ILE A 7 -11.69 6.47 0.76
CA ILE A 7 -11.92 5.82 2.05
C ILE A 7 -12.32 4.39 1.73
N TYR A 8 -11.40 3.44 1.96
CA TYR A 8 -11.72 2.03 1.93
C TYR A 8 -12.34 1.63 3.25
N GLN A 9 -13.41 0.84 3.18
CA GLN A 9 -14.02 0.23 4.34
C GLN A 9 -13.65 -1.25 4.33
N THR A 10 -13.15 -1.75 5.46
CA THR A 10 -12.94 -3.19 5.61
C THR A 10 -14.27 -3.93 5.52
N ASP A 11 -14.24 -5.21 5.16
CA ASP A 11 -15.45 -6.04 4.98
C ASP A 11 -16.36 -6.04 6.24
N ASP A 12 -15.74 -5.96 7.41
CA ASP A 12 -16.40 -5.85 8.72
C ASP A 12 -17.10 -4.50 8.97
N GLY A 13 -16.92 -3.50 8.11
CA GLY A 13 -17.60 -2.20 8.20
C GLY A 13 -17.06 -1.25 9.28
N GLN A 14 -16.22 -1.74 10.21
CA GLN A 14 -15.74 -0.94 11.33
C GLN A 14 -14.54 -0.06 10.98
N THR A 15 -13.60 -0.54 10.17
CA THR A 15 -12.36 0.18 9.87
C THR A 15 -12.48 0.98 8.58
N LYS A 16 -12.21 2.29 8.68
CA LYS A 16 -12.14 3.23 7.56
C LYS A 16 -10.68 3.58 7.28
N ILE A 17 -10.17 3.08 6.18
CA ILE A 17 -8.79 3.24 5.75
C ILE A 17 -8.73 4.36 4.72
N GLN A 18 -8.14 5.48 5.11
CA GLN A 18 -8.01 6.66 4.25
C GLN A 18 -6.78 6.53 3.35
N THR A 19 -6.98 6.15 2.10
CA THR A 19 -5.92 5.97 1.09
C THR A 19 -5.88 7.13 0.10
N ARG A 20 -4.77 7.24 -0.63
CA ARG A 20 -4.61 8.21 -1.71
C ARG A 20 -4.79 7.50 -3.04
N LEU A 21 -5.68 8.03 -3.88
CA LEU A 21 -5.80 7.66 -5.29
C LEU A 21 -5.07 8.70 -6.13
N GLU A 22 -4.15 8.22 -6.95
CA GLU A 22 -3.39 9.06 -7.87
C GLU A 22 -3.19 8.31 -9.19
N ASN A 23 -3.64 8.90 -10.30
CA ASN A 23 -3.63 8.25 -11.63
C ASN A 23 -4.27 6.84 -11.60
N GLU A 24 -5.47 6.74 -11.00
CA GLU A 24 -6.21 5.47 -10.85
C GLU A 24 -5.46 4.40 -10.04
N THR A 25 -4.33 4.77 -9.44
CA THR A 25 -3.50 3.90 -8.61
C THR A 25 -3.75 4.21 -7.15
N VAL A 26 -4.02 3.17 -6.38
CA VAL A 26 -4.28 3.29 -4.94
C VAL A 26 -2.98 3.11 -4.17
N TRP A 27 -2.63 4.11 -3.37
CA TRP A 27 -1.39 4.16 -2.61
C TRP A 27 -1.65 4.01 -1.12
N LEU A 28 -1.22 2.89 -0.56
CA LEU A 28 -1.43 2.52 0.84
C LEU A 28 -0.09 2.32 1.56
N SER A 29 -0.02 2.71 2.83
CA SER A 29 1.10 2.32 3.68
C SER A 29 0.97 0.84 4.10
N GLN A 30 2.07 0.24 4.57
CA GLN A 30 2.06 -1.15 5.04
C GLN A 30 1.06 -1.40 6.18
N ASP A 31 0.83 -0.38 7.00
CA ASP A 31 -0.11 -0.41 8.12
C ASP A 31 -1.55 -0.46 7.59
N GLN A 32 -1.87 0.41 6.63
CA GLN A 32 -3.16 0.42 5.95
C GLN A 32 -3.43 -0.87 5.18
N MET A 33 -2.41 -1.44 4.51
CA MET A 33 -2.54 -2.75 3.87
C MET A 33 -2.80 -3.86 4.89
N SER A 34 -2.15 -3.80 6.06
CA SER A 34 -2.35 -4.74 7.16
C SER A 34 -3.81 -4.74 7.62
N GLU A 35 -4.39 -3.55 7.82
CA GLU A 35 -5.80 -3.42 8.20
C GLU A 35 -6.76 -3.80 7.06
N LEU A 36 -6.46 -3.38 5.82
CA LEU A 36 -7.34 -3.60 4.66
C LEU A 36 -7.49 -5.08 4.33
N PHE A 37 -6.37 -5.79 4.32
CA PHE A 37 -6.31 -7.23 4.02
C PHE A 37 -6.46 -8.11 5.26
N GLN A 38 -6.58 -7.51 6.45
CA GLN A 38 -6.60 -8.22 7.73
C GLN A 38 -5.39 -9.18 7.84
N ARG A 39 -4.22 -8.71 7.39
CA ARG A 39 -2.96 -9.47 7.39
C ARG A 39 -1.96 -8.79 8.30
N GLU A 40 -1.02 -9.55 8.84
CA GLU A 40 0.05 -8.96 9.64
C GLU A 40 0.96 -8.06 8.78
N ARG A 41 1.34 -6.91 9.32
CA ARG A 41 2.30 -6.00 8.69
C ARG A 41 3.59 -6.71 8.26
N CYS A 42 4.11 -7.63 9.09
CA CYS A 42 5.29 -8.43 8.73
C CYS A 42 5.07 -9.29 7.48
N ALA A 43 3.88 -9.87 7.31
CA ALA A 43 3.54 -10.63 6.12
C ALA A 43 3.50 -9.73 4.89
N ILE A 44 2.88 -8.54 4.98
CA ILE A 44 2.87 -7.54 3.91
C ILE A 44 4.29 -7.14 3.51
N THR A 45 5.14 -6.78 4.48
CA THR A 45 6.54 -6.40 4.20
C THR A 45 7.32 -7.52 3.53
N LYS A 46 7.14 -8.77 4.00
CA LYS A 46 7.80 -9.93 3.42
C LYS A 46 7.33 -10.21 1.99
N HIS A 47 6.02 -10.12 1.74
CA HIS A 47 5.41 -10.33 0.43
C HIS A 47 5.93 -9.32 -0.59
N ILE A 48 5.84 -8.03 -0.26
CA ILE A 48 6.37 -6.93 -1.07
C ILE A 48 7.86 -7.13 -1.36
N GLY A 49 8.65 -7.48 -0.33
CA GLY A 49 10.08 -7.73 -0.49
C GLY A 49 10.38 -8.92 -1.41
N ASN A 50 9.57 -9.98 -1.37
CA ASN A 50 9.70 -11.12 -2.26
C ASN A 50 9.41 -10.73 -3.71
N ILE A 51 8.30 -10.07 -3.99
CA ILE A 51 7.94 -9.61 -5.35
C ILE A 51 9.07 -8.79 -5.97
N PHE A 52 9.60 -7.82 -5.22
CA PHE A 52 10.69 -6.99 -5.71
C PHE A 52 12.00 -7.75 -5.87
N LYS A 53 12.25 -8.73 -5.00
CA LYS A 53 13.43 -9.61 -5.08
C LYS A 53 13.34 -10.57 -6.27
N GLU A 54 12.16 -11.08 -6.58
CA GLU A 54 11.89 -11.96 -7.71
C GLU A 54 11.85 -11.18 -9.03
N GLY A 55 11.71 -9.85 -8.97
CA GLY A 55 11.67 -8.99 -10.14
C GLY A 55 10.31 -8.95 -10.82
N GLU A 56 9.25 -9.42 -10.14
CA GLU A 56 7.87 -9.42 -10.64
C GLU A 56 7.34 -7.99 -10.79
N LEU A 57 7.79 -7.08 -9.93
CA LEU A 57 7.47 -5.64 -9.98
C LEU A 57 8.72 -4.80 -9.73
N GLU A 58 8.73 -3.60 -10.31
CA GLU A 58 9.78 -2.61 -10.05
C GLU A 58 9.47 -1.75 -8.83
N GLU A 59 10.38 -1.68 -7.86
CA GLU A 59 10.24 -0.81 -6.67
C GLU A 59 10.04 0.66 -7.06
N LYS A 60 10.72 1.16 -8.10
CA LYS A 60 10.66 2.58 -8.48
C LYS A 60 9.29 3.04 -8.94
N SER A 61 8.52 2.14 -9.56
CA SER A 61 7.18 2.44 -10.09
C SER A 61 6.07 2.08 -9.11
N ASN A 62 6.37 1.22 -8.13
CA ASN A 62 5.37 0.67 -7.20
C ASN A 62 5.55 1.13 -5.74
N VAL A 63 6.58 1.94 -5.45
CA VAL A 63 6.84 2.51 -4.12
C VAL A 63 6.91 4.04 -4.22
N GLN A 64 6.09 4.72 -3.45
CA GLN A 64 6.08 6.17 -3.34
C GLN A 64 6.51 6.57 -1.93
N ILE A 65 7.55 7.41 -1.83
CA ILE A 65 8.01 7.94 -0.55
C ILE A 65 7.42 9.33 -0.37
N LEU A 66 6.46 9.45 0.54
CA LEU A 66 5.79 10.70 0.84
C LEU A 66 6.39 11.33 2.09
N HIS A 67 6.79 12.59 1.96
CA HIS A 67 7.25 13.40 3.08
C HIS A 67 6.06 14.22 3.60
N ILE A 68 5.52 13.83 4.74
CA ILE A 68 4.38 14.51 5.36
C ILE A 68 4.95 15.67 6.18
N SER A 69 4.60 16.91 5.85
CA SER A 69 4.96 18.08 6.65
C SER A 69 4.42 17.93 8.07
N GLY A 70 5.31 17.67 9.04
CA GLY A 70 4.96 17.38 10.44
C GLY A 70 5.41 15.99 10.93
N SER A 71 5.82 15.10 10.03
CA SER A 71 6.48 13.84 10.38
C SER A 71 7.96 13.92 10.02
N ASP A 72 8.83 13.71 11.01
CA ASP A 72 10.29 13.71 10.84
C ASP A 72 10.78 12.56 9.93
N ARG A 73 9.92 11.57 9.69
CA ARG A 73 10.26 10.37 8.92
C ARG A 73 9.45 10.26 7.64
N PRO A 74 10.10 9.97 6.50
CA PRO A 74 9.41 9.67 5.26
C PRO A 74 8.61 8.38 5.40
N VAL A 75 7.35 8.42 4.97
CA VAL A 75 6.47 7.25 4.97
C VAL A 75 6.46 6.63 3.57
N LYS A 76 6.66 5.30 3.52
CA LYS A 76 6.59 4.54 2.28
C LYS A 76 5.16 4.10 2.03
N PHE A 77 4.66 4.44 0.85
CA PHE A 77 3.41 3.98 0.30
C PHE A 77 3.70 3.01 -0.84
N TYR A 78 2.84 2.02 -0.96
CA TYR A 78 2.93 0.94 -1.92
C TYR A 78 1.63 0.90 -2.71
N ASN A 79 1.73 0.56 -3.99
CA ASN A 79 0.56 0.37 -4.82
C ASN A 79 -0.25 -0.84 -4.30
N LEU A 80 -1.57 -0.69 -4.19
CA LEU A 80 -2.50 -1.76 -3.85
C LEU A 80 -2.27 -3.00 -4.72
N ASP A 81 -2.00 -2.86 -6.02
CA ASP A 81 -1.77 -3.98 -6.93
C ASP A 81 -0.57 -4.87 -6.54
N VAL A 82 0.39 -4.33 -5.79
CA VAL A 82 1.55 -5.11 -5.32
C VAL A 82 1.08 -6.29 -4.46
N ILE A 83 0.02 -6.15 -3.67
CA ILE A 83 -0.47 -7.25 -2.85
C ILE A 83 -1.23 -8.32 -3.65
N ASN A 84 -1.78 -7.94 -4.81
CA ASN A 84 -2.45 -8.85 -5.74
C ASN A 84 -1.43 -9.62 -6.58
N TYR A 85 -0.27 -9.00 -6.83
CA TYR A 85 0.87 -9.63 -7.48
C TYR A 85 1.57 -10.62 -6.54
N GLY A 86 2.08 -11.73 -7.09
CA GLY A 86 2.79 -12.76 -6.30
C GLY A 86 1.92 -13.58 -5.35
N GLY A 87 0.61 -13.36 -5.31
CA GLY A 87 -0.38 -14.16 -4.58
C GLY A 87 -1.15 -15.08 -5.52
N SER A 88 -0.46 -15.97 -6.26
CA SER A 88 -1.15 -16.96 -7.09
C SER A 88 -1.23 -18.29 -6.36
N HIS A 89 -2.49 -18.67 -6.10
CA HIS A 89 -3.03 -19.97 -5.68
C HIS A 89 -3.12 -20.29 -4.18
#